data_AF-A0A938WFG7-F1
#
_entry.id   AF-A0A938WFG7-F1
#
_cell.length_a   1.000
_cell.length_b   1.000
_cell.length_c   1.000
_cell.angle_alpha   90.00
_cell.angle_beta   90.00
_cell.angle_gamma   90.00
#
_symmetry.space_group_name_H-M   'P 1'
#
loop_
_entity.id
_entity.type
_entity.pdbx_description
1 polymer ?
#
loop_
_entity_poly.entity_id
_entity_poly.type
_entity_poly.pdbx_seq_one_letter_code
_entity_poly.pdbx_strand_id
1 'polypeptide(L)' 'VALWLGEHQLMAAGQPLPFDRPAASAYMHDRAAGAYLTGDTVLIRIQVGSGSGRGRAWGCDLSDQYVRINADYTT' A
#
# COMPACT_ATOMS: atom_id res chain seq x y z
N VAL A 1 -16.89 5.13 -2.33
CA VAL A 1 -15.50 4.60 -2.44
C VAL A 1 -14.96 4.41 -1.03
N ALA A 2 -14.21 3.35 -0.77
CA ALA A 2 -13.56 3.12 0.52
C ALA A 2 -12.14 2.56 0.30
N LEU A 3 -11.24 2.87 1.24
CA LEU A 3 -9.82 2.52 1.17
C LEU A 3 -9.36 1.96 2.53
N TRP A 4 -8.62 0.87 2.47
CA TRP A 4 -7.93 0.29 3.61
C TRP A 4 -6.46 0.06 3.29
N LEU A 5 -5.65 0.19 4.34
CA LEU A 5 -4.25 -0.19 4.38
C LEU A 5 -4.11 -1.27 5.45
N GLY A 6 -3.96 -2.53 5.03
CA GLY A 6 -4.14 -3.67 5.92
C GLY A 6 -5.54 -3.64 6.56
N GLU A 7 -5.57 -3.66 7.88
CA GLU A 7 -6.81 -3.58 8.67
C GLU A 7 -7.27 -2.13 8.94
N HIS A 8 -6.42 -1.13 8.65
CA HIS A 8 -6.74 0.27 8.92
C HIS A 8 -7.63 0.84 7.83
N GLN A 9 -8.83 1.31 8.17
CA GLN A 9 -9.70 2.02 7.23
C GLN A 9 -9.37 3.51 7.20
N LEU A 10 -8.94 4.00 6.04
CA LEU A 10 -8.50 5.38 5.86
C LEU A 10 -9.61 6.25 5.26
N MET A 11 -10.53 5.65 4.49
CA MET A 11 -11.58 6.36 3.78
C MET A 11 -12.88 5.54 3.75
N ALA A 12 -14.01 6.23 3.92
CA ALA A 12 -15.35 5.68 3.71
C ALA A 12 -16.24 6.68 2.97
N ALA A 13 -17.14 6.19 2.11
CA ALA A 13 -18.03 7.03 1.30
C ALA A 13 -17.31 8.16 0.50
N GLY A 14 -16.05 7.94 0.13
CA GLY A 14 -15.23 8.94 -0.57
C GLY A 14 -14.68 10.06 0.33
N GLN A 15 -14.85 9.96 1.65
CA GLN A 15 -14.37 10.92 2.63
C GLN A 15 -13.29 10.29 3.53
N PRO A 16 -12.19 11.01 3.84
CA PRO A 16 -11.21 10.54 4.80
C PRO A 16 -11.83 10.32 6.18
N LEU A 17 -11.38 9.29 6.88
CA LEU A 17 -11.75 9.05 8.27
C LEU A 17 -10.64 9.54 9.21
N PRO A 18 -10.97 9.90 10.46
CA PRO A 18 -9.98 9.86 11.53
C PRO A 18 -9.48 8.42 11.69
N PHE A 19 -8.16 8.22 11.64
CA PHE A 19 -7.52 6.93 11.87
C PHE A 19 -6.23 7.13 12.65
N ASP A 20 -5.75 6.06 13.29
CA ASP A 20 -4.46 6.04 13.97
C ASP A 20 -3.32 6.04 12.93
N ARG A 21 -2.78 7.23 12.67
CA ARG A 21 -1.66 7.42 11.73
C ARG A 21 -0.40 6.67 12.17
N PRO A 22 0.06 6.78 13.43
CA PRO A 22 1.17 5.97 13.93
C PRO A 22 0.99 4.48 13.68
N ALA A 23 -0.18 3.91 13.98
CA ALA A 23 -0.43 2.48 13.77
C ALA A 23 -0.39 2.09 12.28
N ALA A 24 -1.00 2.89 11.41
CA ALA A 24 -0.96 2.66 9.96
C ALA A 24 0.48 2.78 9.39
N SER A 25 1.28 3.72 9.91
CA SER A 25 2.70 3.86 9.55
C SER A 25 3.51 2.66 10.04
N ALA A 26 3.28 2.22 11.27
CA ALA A 26 3.94 1.05 11.85
C ALA A 26 3.64 -0.21 11.04
N TYR A 27 2.39 -0.39 10.60
CA TYR A 27 2.03 -1.47 9.67
C TYR A 27 2.84 -1.41 8.37
N MET A 28 2.98 -0.24 7.73
CA MET A 28 3.79 -0.13 6.51
C MET A 28 5.26 -0.44 6.76
N HIS A 29 5.82 0.03 7.87
CA HIS A 29 7.22 -0.24 8.23
C HIS A 29 7.46 -1.71 8.56
N ASP A 30 6.54 -2.36 9.28
CA ASP A 30 6.60 -3.80 9.56
C ASP A 30 6.66 -4.61 8.26
N ARG A 31 5.81 -4.26 7.28
CA ARG A 31 5.85 -4.90 5.96
C ARG A 31 7.12 -4.56 5.19
N ALA A 32 7.59 -3.33 5.21
CA ALA A 32 8.84 -2.97 4.55
C ALA A 32 10.07 -3.69 5.16
N ALA A 33 10.02 -4.02 6.46
CA ALA A 33 11.04 -4.78 7.17
C ALA A 33 10.83 -6.31 7.11
N GLY A 34 9.74 -6.76 6.51
CA GLY A 34 9.43 -8.17 6.34
C GLY A 34 10.51 -8.90 5.54
N ALA A 35 10.70 -10.18 5.84
CA ALA A 35 11.63 -10.99 5.06
C ALA A 35 11.07 -11.21 3.64
N TYR A 36 11.95 -11.38 2.65
CA TYR A 36 11.55 -11.60 1.26
C TYR A 36 10.50 -12.73 1.15
N LEU A 37 9.38 -12.41 0.49
CA LEU A 37 8.20 -13.26 0.32
C LEU A 37 7.49 -13.68 1.63
N THR A 38 7.88 -13.11 2.76
CA THR A 38 7.38 -13.45 4.10
C THR A 38 7.03 -12.19 4.87
N GLY A 39 5.78 -11.77 4.78
CA GLY A 39 5.31 -10.57 5.48
C GLY A 39 5.82 -9.27 4.88
N ASP A 40 6.43 -9.29 3.69
CA ASP A 40 6.96 -8.10 3.00
C ASP A 40 5.90 -7.31 2.21
N THR A 41 4.69 -7.85 2.11
CA THR A 41 3.63 -7.28 1.27
C THR A 41 2.73 -6.31 2.05
N VAL A 42 2.66 -5.08 1.55
CA VAL A 42 1.67 -4.08 1.98
C VAL A 42 0.35 -4.33 1.25
N LEU A 43 -0.67 -4.80 1.97
CA LEU A 43 -2.02 -4.94 1.41
C LEU A 43 -2.73 -3.59 1.34
N ILE A 44 -3.15 -3.18 0.14
CA ILE A 44 -4.03 -2.04 -0.10
C ILE A 44 -5.34 -2.55 -0.68
N ARG A 45 -6.46 -2.26 0.00
CA ARG A 45 -7.79 -2.64 -0.46
C ARG A 45 -8.58 -1.40 -0.85
N ILE A 46 -9.12 -1.39 -2.06
CA ILE A 46 -9.96 -0.30 -2.57
C ILE A 46 -11.31 -0.90 -2.96
N GLN A 47 -12.39 -0.29 -2.47
CA GLN A 47 -13.75 -0.59 -2.90
C GLN A 47 -14.31 0.60 -3.69
N VAL A 48 -14.67 0.34 -4.95
CA VAL A 48 -15.29 1.32 -5.86
C VAL A 48 -16.69 0.84 -6.20
N GLY A 49 -17.70 1.58 -5.76
CA GLY A 49 -19.11 1.20 -5.94
C GLY A 49 -19.54 -0.03 -5.12
N SER A 50 -20.63 -0.67 -5.55
CA SER A 50 -21.29 -1.83 -4.93
C SER A 50 -21.50 -3.00 -5.90
N GLY A 51 -20.87 -2.95 -7.08
CA GLY A 51 -20.91 -4.04 -8.06
C GLY A 51 -20.05 -5.24 -7.65
N SER A 52 -20.21 -6.36 -8.35
CA SER A 52 -19.48 -7.62 -8.07
C SER A 52 -18.08 -7.68 -8.69
N GLY A 53 -17.71 -6.69 -9.52
CA GLY A 53 -16.41 -6.64 -10.21
C GLY A 53 -15.24 -6.62 -9.21
N ARG A 54 -14.21 -7.42 -9.49
CA ARG A 54 -13.01 -7.53 -8.64
C ARG A 54 -11.76 -7.64 -9.50
N GLY A 55 -10.69 -6.98 -9.08
CA GLY A 55 -9.37 -7.05 -9.70
C GLY A 55 -8.27 -7.09 -8.66
N ARG A 56 -7.09 -7.58 -9.04
CA ARG A 56 -5.89 -7.57 -8.20
C ARG A 56 -4.72 -7.11 -9.07
N ALA A 57 -3.93 -6.19 -8.53
CA ALA A 57 -2.67 -5.74 -9.11
C ALA A 57 -1.56 -5.91 -8.06
N TRP A 58 -0.33 -5.97 -8.54
CA TRP A 58 0.88 -6.07 -7.72
C TRP A 58 1.85 -4.97 -8.14
N GLY A 59 2.65 -4.52 -7.20
CA GLY A 59 3.69 -3.52 -7.42
C GLY A 59 4.68 -3.56 -6.26
N CYS A 60 5.61 -2.62 -6.25
CA CYS A 60 6.57 -2.42 -5.17
C CYS A 60 6.66 -0.94 -4.83
N ASP A 61 7.32 -0.63 -3.73
CA ASP A 61 7.70 0.74 -3.41
C ASP A 61 8.70 1.30 -4.43
N LEU A 62 8.79 2.62 -4.46
CA LEU A 62 9.80 3.35 -5.22
C LEU A 62 10.95 3.71 -4.27
N SER A 63 12.05 2.99 -4.37
CA SER A 63 13.21 3.17 -3.50
C SER A 63 14.27 4.09 -4.10
N ASP A 64 15.09 4.70 -3.25
CA ASP A 64 16.25 5.50 -3.69
C ASP A 64 17.23 4.67 -4.54
N GLN A 65 17.32 3.36 -4.27
CA GLN A 65 18.15 2.44 -5.06
C GLN A 65 17.60 2.27 -6.48
N TYR A 66 16.29 2.17 -6.64
CA TYR A 66 15.67 2.16 -7.97
C TYR A 66 16.04 3.43 -8.75
N VAL A 67 15.97 4.60 -8.10
CA VAL A 67 16.36 5.87 -8.74
C VAL A 67 17.82 5.84 -9.18
N ARG A 68 18.76 5.45 -8.30
CA ARG A 68 20.18 5.38 -8.65
C ARG A 68 20.45 4.45 -9.84
N ILE A 69 19.87 3.24 -9.82
CA ILE A 69 20.07 2.25 -10.88
C ILE A 69 19.65 2.81 -12.26
N ASN A 70 18.51 3.50 -12.33
CA ASN A 70 17.98 4.03 -13.59
C ASN A 70 18.53 5.43 -13.95
N ALA A 71 19.19 6.13 -13.02
CA ALA A 71 19.83 7.42 -13.26
C ALA A 71 21.30 7.25 -13.70
N ASP A 72 22.00 6.27 -13.13
CA ASP A 72 23.43 6.04 -13.37
C ASP A 72 23.70 5.16 -14.60
N TYR A 73 22.68 4.47 -15.12
CA TYR A 73 22.74 3.65 -16.33
C TYR A 73 21.63 4.05 -17.30
N THR A 74 21.97 4.22 -18.58
CA THR A 74 20.98 4.37 -19.66
C THR A 74 20.23 3.05 -19.84
N THR A 75 19.04 2.97 -19.25
CA THR A 75 18.05 1.90 -19.43
C THR A 75 16.83 2.41 -20.18
#